data_AF-A0A3A0G583-F1
#
_entry.id   AF-A0A3A0G583-F1
#
_cell.length_a   1.000
_cell.length_b   1.000
_cell.length_c   1.000
_cell.angle_alpha   90.00
_cell.angle_beta   90.00
_cell.angle_gamma   90.00
#
_symmetry.space_group_name_H-M   'P 1'
#
loop_
_entity.id
_entity.type
_entity.pdbx_description
1 polymer ?
#
loop_
_entity_poly.entity_id
_entity_poly.type
_entity_poly.pdbx_seq_one_letter_code
_entity_poly.pdbx_strand_id
1 'polypeptide(L)'
;MRPDPGLPSVWTDALRVSQFAWTVAILVLVPAGIGLWLDRVLDTQPWALLIGALVGTILASIGVTRLVLRRYEEIAPSSPGGDDRARDRFAEEDERA
;
A
#
# COMPACT_ATOMS: atom_id res chain seq x y z
N MET A 1 23.51 -9.83 31.58
CA MET A 1 22.85 -9.25 30.39
C MET A 1 22.04 -10.38 29.76
N ARG A 2 20.72 -10.43 29.98
CA ARG A 2 19.86 -11.45 29.36
C ARG A 2 19.47 -10.93 27.98
N PRO A 3 19.68 -11.69 26.89
CA PRO A 3 19.04 -11.39 25.62
C PRO A 3 17.53 -11.55 25.81
N ASP A 4 16.77 -10.53 25.41
CA ASP A 4 15.33 -10.67 25.27
C ASP A 4 15.08 -11.79 24.25
N PRO A 5 14.25 -12.81 24.56
CA PRO A 5 13.85 -13.81 23.59
C PRO A 5 12.82 -13.18 22.64
N GLY A 6 13.27 -12.19 21.86
CA GLY A 6 12.52 -11.65 20.74
C GLY A 6 12.37 -12.74 19.69
N LEU A 7 11.14 -12.91 19.20
CA LEU A 7 10.85 -13.82 18.12
C LEU A 7 11.78 -13.52 16.92
N PRO A 8 12.30 -14.53 16.21
CA PRO A 8 13.12 -14.32 15.03
C PRO A 8 12.41 -13.37 14.04
N SER A 9 13.14 -12.46 13.40
CA SER A 9 12.59 -11.41 12.50
C SER A 9 11.60 -11.94 11.45
N VAL A 10 11.80 -13.17 10.98
CA VAL A 10 10.91 -13.87 10.06
C VAL A 10 9.48 -14.04 10.60
N TRP A 11 9.30 -14.17 11.92
CA TRP A 11 7.98 -14.24 12.55
C TRP A 11 7.29 -12.88 12.58
N THR A 12 8.04 -11.80 12.82
CA THR A 12 7.48 -10.44 12.76
C THR A 12 7.09 -10.06 11.34
N ASP A 13 7.85 -10.49 10.35
CA ASP A 13 7.53 -10.28 8.93
C ASP A 13 6.31 -11.11 8.51
N ALA A 14 6.23 -12.38 8.94
CA ALA A 14 5.07 -13.24 8.69
C ALA A 14 3.78 -12.67 9.30
N LEU A 15 3.83 -12.14 10.53
CA LEU A 15 2.68 -11.49 11.17
C LEU A 15 2.22 -10.24 10.42
N ARG A 16 3.16 -9.42 9.95
CA ARG A 16 2.85 -8.23 9.14
C ARG A 16 2.22 -8.60 7.80
N VAL A 17 2.76 -9.61 7.11
CA VAL A 17 2.21 -10.10 5.84
C VAL A 17 0.80 -10.69 6.05
N SER A 18 0.60 -11.47 7.12
CA SER A 18 -0.70 -12.04 7.45
C SER A 18 -1.74 -10.97 7.77
N GLN A 19 -1.39 -9.95 8.55
CA GLN A 19 -2.28 -8.83 8.86
C GLN A 19 -2.63 -8.03 7.59
N PHE A 20 -1.68 -7.91 6.67
CA PHE A 20 -1.89 -7.25 5.39
C PHE A 20 -2.84 -8.04 4.49
N ALA A 21 -2.59 -9.34 4.34
CA ALA A 21 -3.44 -10.25 3.59
C ALA A 21 -4.88 -10.25 4.13
N TRP A 22 -5.03 -10.24 5.45
CA TRP A 22 -6.35 -10.17 6.09
C TRP A 22 -7.06 -8.84 5.81
N THR A 23 -6.33 -7.73 5.84
CA THR A 23 -6.88 -6.40 5.54
C THR A 23 -7.39 -6.33 4.10
N VAL A 24 -6.60 -6.81 3.14
CA VAL A 24 -6.99 -6.87 1.73
C VAL A 24 -8.17 -7.82 1.52
N ALA A 25 -8.17 -8.98 2.17
CA ALA A 25 -9.26 -9.94 2.11
C ALA A 25 -10.58 -9.33 2.60
N ILE A 26 -10.57 -8.63 3.75
CA ILE A 26 -11.76 -7.93 4.27
C ILE A 26 -12.23 -6.84 3.30
N LEU A 27 -11.30 -6.07 2.73
CA LEU A 27 -11.64 -4.99 1.81
C LEU A 27 -12.38 -5.47 0.55
N VAL A 28 -12.16 -6.74 0.15
CA VAL A 28 -12.84 -7.38 -0.98
C VAL A 28 -14.10 -8.12 -0.54
N LEU A 29 -14.00 -8.91 0.54
CA LEU A 29 -15.07 -9.78 1.01
C LEU A 29 -16.26 -8.99 1.56
N VAL A 30 -16.04 -7.85 2.22
CA VAL A 30 -17.11 -7.03 2.78
C VAL A 30 -18.00 -6.44 1.67
N PRO A 31 -17.50 -5.68 0.68
CA PRO A 31 -18.34 -5.18 -0.40
C PRO A 31 -18.96 -6.29 -1.27
N ALA A 32 -18.24 -7.40 -1.49
CA ALA A 32 -18.80 -8.56 -2.20
C ALA A 32 -19.97 -9.20 -1.41
N GLY A 33 -19.81 -9.36 -0.10
CA GLY A 33 -20.87 -9.88 0.79
C GLY A 33 -22.07 -8.94 0.88
N ILE A 34 -21.84 -7.63 0.95
CA ILE A 34 -22.90 -6.61 0.91
C ILE A 34 -23.65 -6.67 -0.43
N GLY A 35 -22.93 -6.82 -1.55
CA GLY A 35 -23.54 -6.98 -2.88
C GLY A 35 -24.44 -8.22 -2.98
N LEU A 36 -23.97 -9.36 -2.47
CA LEU A 36 -24.76 -10.61 -2.42
C LEU A 36 -26.01 -10.51 -1.54
N TRP A 37 -25.89 -9.82 -0.40
CA TRP A 37 -27.02 -9.62 0.52
C TRP A 37 -28.06 -8.68 -0.10
N LEU A 38 -27.60 -7.60 -0.74
CA LEU A 38 -28.48 -6.61 -1.36
C LEU A 38 -29.25 -7.18 -2.56
N ASP A 39 -28.60 -7.99 -3.41
CA ASP A 39 -29.29 -8.69 -4.51
C ASP A 39 -30.37 -9.65 -3.99
N ARG A 40 -30.13 -10.32 -2.85
CA ARG A 40 -31.12 -11.21 -2.22
C ARG A 40 -32.32 -10.47 -1.61
N VAL A 41 -32.11 -9.27 -1.07
CA VAL A 41 -33.17 -8.48 -0.43
C VAL A 41 -34.06 -7.79 -1.47
N LEU A 42 -33.49 -7.40 -2.61
CA LEU A 42 -34.19 -6.64 -3.65
C LEU A 42 -34.79 -7.51 -4.77
N ASP A 43 -34.56 -8.83 -4.76
CA ASP A 43 -35.00 -9.80 -5.79
C ASP A 43 -34.61 -9.37 -7.23
N THR A 44 -33.57 -8.54 -7.32
CA THR A 44 -33.02 -8.03 -8.58
C THR A 44 -32.07 -9.05 -9.18
N GLN A 45 -32.04 -9.15 -10.52
CA GLN A 45 -30.93 -9.77 -11.27
C GLN A 45 -29.56 -9.32 -10.70
N PRO A 46 -28.46 -10.08 -10.86
CA PRO A 46 -27.25 -10.00 -10.03
C PRO A 46 -26.36 -8.75 -10.30
N TRP A 47 -26.98 -7.58 -10.33
CA TRP A 47 -26.41 -6.30 -10.67
C TRP A 47 -25.75 -5.68 -9.43
N ALA A 48 -26.30 -5.87 -8.22
CA ALA A 48 -25.67 -5.37 -7.00
C ALA A 48 -24.39 -6.15 -6.68
N LEU A 49 -24.35 -7.45 -6.99
CA LEU A 49 -23.14 -8.26 -6.97
C LEU A 49 -22.08 -7.70 -7.93
N LEU A 50 -22.47 -7.40 -9.17
CA LEU A 50 -21.57 -6.84 -10.19
C LEU A 50 -21.00 -5.49 -9.77
N ILE A 51 -21.84 -4.59 -9.26
CA ILE A 51 -21.41 -3.27 -8.76
C ILE A 51 -20.54 -3.43 -7.52
N GLY A 52 -20.93 -4.28 -6.57
CA GLY A 52 -20.16 -4.56 -5.35
C GLY A 52 -18.80 -5.17 -5.64
N ALA A 53 -18.72 -6.10 -6.60
CA ALA A 53 -17.46 -6.69 -7.05
C ALA A 53 -16.57 -5.67 -7.77
N LEU A 54 -17.14 -4.82 -8.64
CA LEU A 54 -16.41 -3.76 -9.33
C LEU A 54 -15.84 -2.74 -8.33
N VAL A 55 -16.68 -2.27 -7.40
CA VAL A 55 -16.27 -1.33 -6.34
C VAL A 55 -15.20 -1.96 -5.44
N GLY A 56 -15.40 -3.21 -4.98
CA GLY A 56 -14.42 -3.93 -4.19
C GLY A 56 -13.07 -4.09 -4.89
N THR A 57 -13.08 -4.36 -6.21
CA THR A 57 -11.86 -4.48 -7.02
C THR A 57 -11.12 -3.15 -7.14
N ILE A 58 -11.85 -2.03 -7.34
CA ILE A 58 -11.27 -0.68 -7.38
C ILE A 58 -10.63 -0.33 -6.03
N LEU A 59 -11.36 -0.54 -4.93
CA LEU A 59 -10.83 -0.28 -3.59
C LEU A 59 -9.60 -1.13 -3.26
N ALA A 60 -9.60 -2.42 -3.62
CA ALA A 60 -8.45 -3.29 -3.41
C ALA A 60 -7.22 -2.82 -4.21
N SER A 61 -7.43 -2.42 -5.47
CA SER A 61 -6.36 -1.88 -6.32
C SER A 61 -5.77 -0.59 -5.76
N ILE A 62 -6.60 0.31 -5.23
CA ILE A 62 -6.15 1.52 -4.55
C ILE A 62 -5.34 1.16 -3.30
N GLY A 63 -5.80 0.20 -2.50
CA GLY A 63 -5.10 -0.27 -1.30
C GLY A 63 -3.70 -0.83 -1.60
N VAL A 64 -3.60 -1.67 -2.64
CA VAL A 64 -2.31 -2.21 -3.10
C VAL A 64 -1.39 -1.10 -3.61
N THR A 65 -1.91 -0.19 -4.43
CA THR A 65 -1.14 0.94 -4.99
C THR A 65 -0.55 1.80 -3.87
N ARG A 66 -1.36 2.14 -2.85
CA ARG A 66 -0.91 2.92 -1.69
C ARG A 66 0.20 2.21 -0.91
N LEU A 67 0.12 0.88 -0.78
CA LEU A 67 1.17 0.11 -0.12
C LEU A 67 2.48 0.16 -0.91
N VAL A 68 2.40 -0.07 -2.22
CA VAL A 68 3.56 -0.09 -3.10
C VAL A 68 4.23 1.28 -3.07
N LEU A 69 3.48 2.38 -3.22
CA LEU A 69 4.03 3.74 -3.14
C LEU A 69 4.75 3.99 -1.81
N ARG A 70 4.13 3.60 -0.69
CA ARG A 70 4.73 3.80 0.63
C ARG A 70 6.03 3.00 0.83
N ARG A 71 6.15 1.83 0.20
CA ARG A 71 7.39 1.03 0.20
C ARG A 71 8.43 1.62 -0.75
N TYR A 72 8.00 2.17 -1.88
CA TYR A 72 8.90 2.87 -2.78
C TYR A 72 9.48 4.13 -2.15
N GLU A 73 8.73 4.90 -1.35
CA GLU A 73 9.29 6.03 -0.59
C GLU A 73 10.31 5.61 0.49
N GLU A 74 10.15 4.41 1.05
CA GLU A 74 11.07 3.86 2.05
C GLU A 74 12.37 3.32 1.42
N ILE A 75 12.30 2.85 0.18
CA ILE A 75 13.42 2.26 -0.56
C ILE A 75 14.11 3.28 -1.46
N ALA A 76 13.37 4.23 -2.02
CA ALA A 76 13.93 5.35 -2.78
C ALA A 76 14.62 6.27 -1.76
N PRO A 77 15.95 6.28 -1.71
CA PRO A 77 16.61 7.36 -1.00
C PRO A 77 16.21 8.61 -1.77
N SER A 78 15.50 9.54 -1.14
CA SER A 78 15.52 10.92 -1.59
C SER A 78 16.99 11.29 -1.71
N SER A 79 17.57 11.21 -2.91
CA SER A 79 19.00 11.44 -3.10
C SER A 79 19.27 12.89 -2.67
N PRO A 80 19.84 13.15 -1.48
CA PRO A 80 20.01 14.50 -0.96
C PRO A 80 21.29 15.11 -1.54
N GLY A 81 21.59 14.86 -2.81
CA GLY A 81 22.88 15.20 -3.42
C GLY A 81 22.82 15.55 -4.90
N GLY A 82 21.62 15.68 -5.47
CA GLY A 82 21.42 16.16 -6.84
C GLY A 82 21.40 17.69 -6.91
N ASP A 83 20.69 18.34 -5.98
CA ASP A 83 20.50 19.80 -5.98
C ASP A 83 21.69 20.57 -5.41
N ASP A 84 22.35 20.04 -4.36
CA ASP A 84 23.45 20.75 -3.70
C ASP A 84 24.72 20.77 -4.57
N ARG A 85 25.04 19.67 -5.27
CA ARG A 85 26.18 19.65 -6.21
C ARG A 85 25.97 20.52 -7.45
N ALA A 86 24.72 20.75 -7.86
CA ALA A 86 24.42 21.67 -8.94
C ALA A 86 24.68 23.10 -8.46
N ARG A 87 24.18 23.48 -7.28
CA ARG A 87 24.44 24.79 -6.65
C ARG A 87 25.92 25.07 -6.42
N ASP A 88 26.66 24.10 -5.90
CA ASP A 88 28.10 24.26 -5.63
C ASP A 88 28.89 24.46 -6.93
N ARG A 89 28.51 23.75 -8.01
CA ARG A 89 29.15 23.89 -9.31
C ARG A 89 28.88 25.26 -9.94
N PHE A 90 27.67 25.78 -9.79
CA PHE A 90 27.33 27.13 -10.26
C PHE A 90 28.04 28.22 -9.44
N ALA A 91 28.23 28.00 -8.14
CA ALA A 91 29.00 28.91 -7.29
C ALA A 91 30.50 28.91 -7.66
N GLU A 92 31.10 27.75 -7.95
CA GLU A 92 32.49 27.65 -8.41
C GLU A 92 32.73 28.26 -9.81
N GLU A 93 31.72 28.23 -10.69
CA GLU A 93 31.81 28.88 -12.01
C GLU A 93 31.75 30.41 -11.92
N ASP A 94 30.95 30.96 -11.00
CA ASP A 94 30.84 32.41 -10.77
C ASP A 94 32.09 32.99 -10.08
N GLU A 95 32.77 32.23 -9.22
CA GLU A 95 34.05 32.64 -8.62
C GLU A 95 35.25 32.58 -9.59
N ARG A 96 35.11 31.92 -10.73
CA ARG A 96 36.17 31.77 -11.75
C ARG A 96 36.03 32.72 -12.94
N ALA A 97 34.93 33.48 -13.01
CA ALA A 97 34.65 34.47 -14.06
C ALA A 97 35.13 35.88 -13.67
#